data_AF-A0A1T2KYV6-F1
#
_entry.id   AF-A0A1T2KYV6-F1
#
_cell.length_a   1.000
_cell.length_b   1.000
_cell.length_c   1.000
_cell.angle_alpha   90.00
_cell.angle_beta   90.00
_cell.angle_gamma   90.00
#
_symmetry.space_group_name_H-M   'P 1'
#
loop_
_entity.id
_entity.type
_entity.pdbx_description
1 polymer ?
#
loop_
_entity_poly.entity_id
_entity_poly.type
_entity_poly.pdbx_seq_one_letter_code
_entity_poly.pdbx_strand_id
1 'polypeptide(L)'
;MFGPIKKWAVRRQVGDHIYSTLQHSRPLLTDLAPPVPGTLLYWLNNQQHPDIEYISIVRSGSYNFVGDLLVPSFSQDMNWIPALQGKSQVLVSVHGHELSPADSFILLNLL
;
A
#
# COMPACT_ATOMS: atom_id res chain seq x y z
N MET A 1 24.89 -5.09 19.86
CA MET A 1 26.31 -5.45 19.66
C MET A 1 26.49 -6.64 18.69
N PHE A 2 25.79 -6.68 17.55
CA PHE A 2 25.89 -7.80 16.56
C PHE A 2 25.85 -7.35 15.08
N GLY A 3 26.04 -6.05 14.82
CA GLY A 3 25.83 -5.43 13.50
C GLY A 3 26.60 -6.05 12.32
N PRO A 4 27.93 -6.24 12.40
CA PRO A 4 28.71 -6.70 11.25
C PRO A 4 28.55 -8.19 10.95
N ILE A 5 28.54 -9.05 11.97
CA ILE A 5 28.39 -10.51 11.82
C ILE A 5 27.01 -10.86 11.24
N LYS A 6 25.96 -10.21 11.74
CA LYS A 6 24.59 -10.40 11.24
C LYS A 6 24.44 -9.94 9.79
N LYS A 7 25.04 -8.80 9.42
CA LYS A 7 25.03 -8.31 8.03
C LYS A 7 25.73 -9.29 7.08
N TRP A 8 26.88 -9.82 7.48
CA TRP A 8 27.61 -10.82 6.69
C TRP A 8 26.80 -12.09 6.48
N ALA A 9 26.19 -12.63 7.55
CA ALA A 9 25.38 -13.85 7.47
C ALA A 9 24.16 -13.68 6.53
N VAL A 10 23.45 -12.55 6.67
CA VAL A 10 22.29 -12.23 5.80
C VAL A 10 22.71 -12.06 4.34
N ARG A 11 23.80 -11.31 4.08
CA ARG A 11 24.35 -11.13 2.74
C ARG A 11 24.72 -12.47 2.08
N ARG A 12 25.36 -13.37 2.84
CA ARG A 12 25.73 -14.71 2.36
C ARG A 12 24.52 -15.58 2.02
N GLN A 13 23.44 -15.48 2.80
CA GLN A 13 22.24 -16.30 2.60
C GLN A 13 21.37 -15.80 1.43
N VAL A 14 21.26 -14.48 1.27
CA VAL A 14 20.37 -13.84 0.28
C VAL A 14 21.08 -13.56 -1.06
N GLY A 15 22.42 -13.53 -1.05
CA GLY A 15 23.24 -13.21 -2.21
C GLY A 15 23.46 -11.70 -2.37
N ASP A 16 24.60 -11.35 -2.97
CA ASP A 16 25.09 -9.96 -3.03
C ASP A 16 24.16 -9.01 -3.79
N HIS A 17 23.58 -9.46 -4.90
CA HIS A 17 22.69 -8.65 -5.72
C HIS A 17 21.40 -8.29 -4.97
N ILE A 18 20.69 -9.29 -4.44
CA ILE A 18 19.44 -9.07 -3.69
C ILE A 18 19.71 -8.27 -2.41
N TYR A 19 20.82 -8.57 -1.70
CA TYR A 19 21.21 -7.78 -0.54
C TYR A 19 21.42 -6.31 -0.89
N SER A 20 22.11 -6.03 -2.00
CA SER A 20 22.30 -4.66 -2.48
C SER A 20 20.97 -4.01 -2.84
N THR A 21 20.09 -4.68 -3.59
CA THR A 21 18.76 -4.15 -3.93
C THR A 21 17.96 -3.79 -2.68
N LEU A 22 17.92 -4.67 -1.68
CA LEU A 22 17.20 -4.43 -0.43
C LEU A 22 17.80 -3.28 0.39
N GLN A 23 19.12 -3.09 0.36
CA GLN A 23 19.76 -1.96 1.03
C GLN A 23 19.40 -0.64 0.36
N HIS A 24 19.40 -0.60 -0.98
CA HIS A 24 19.04 0.60 -1.73
C HIS A 24 17.54 0.89 -1.72
N SER A 25 16.68 -0.13 -1.57
CA SER A 25 15.22 0.03 -1.50
C SER A 25 14.69 0.37 -0.09
N ARG A 26 15.56 0.52 0.92
CA ARG A 26 15.13 0.85 2.29
C ARG A 26 14.21 2.06 2.41
N PRO A 27 14.46 3.20 1.72
CA PRO A 27 13.55 4.34 1.77
C PRO A 27 12.16 3.96 1.25
N LEU A 28 12.10 3.31 0.08
CA LEU A 28 10.84 2.82 -0.51
C LEU A 28 10.08 1.89 0.45
N LEU A 29 10.77 0.95 1.08
CA LEU A 29 10.14 0.04 2.06
C LEU A 29 9.65 0.78 3.32
N THR A 30 10.27 1.90 3.66
CA THR A 30 9.84 2.77 4.76
C THR A 30 8.58 3.56 4.36
N ASP A 31 8.48 3.99 3.11
CA ASP A 31 7.29 4.68 2.59
C ASP A 31 6.06 3.77 2.50
N LEU A 32 6.26 2.45 2.35
CA LEU A 32 5.21 1.43 2.40
C LEU A 32 4.79 1.05 3.83
N ALA A 33 5.36 1.69 4.86
CA ALA A 33 5.02 1.40 6.24
C ALA A 33 3.56 1.79 6.57
N PRO A 34 2.88 1.03 7.44
CA PRO A 34 1.54 1.39 7.93
C PRO A 34 1.48 2.79 8.56
N PRO A 35 0.28 3.39 8.68
CA PRO A 35 0.11 4.72 9.27
C PRO A 35 0.26 4.69 10.79
N VAL A 36 1.50 4.62 11.28
CA VAL A 36 1.87 4.73 12.69
C VAL A 36 2.67 6.02 12.96
N PRO A 37 2.66 6.58 14.18
CA PRO A 37 3.38 7.81 14.48
C PRO A 37 4.84 7.76 14.00
N GLY A 38 5.23 8.78 13.24
CA GLY A 38 6.57 8.90 12.64
C GLY A 38 6.68 8.42 11.18
N THR A 39 5.64 7.82 10.59
CA THR A 39 5.63 7.52 9.14
C THR A 39 5.04 8.67 8.33
N LEU A 40 5.45 8.78 7.06
CA LEU A 40 4.90 9.77 6.13
C LEU A 40 3.39 9.57 5.95
N LEU A 41 2.93 8.33 5.80
CA LEU A 41 1.52 8.00 5.65
C LEU A 41 0.70 8.42 6.87
N TYR A 42 1.23 8.25 8.09
CA TYR A 42 0.59 8.77 9.29
C TYR A 42 0.46 10.29 9.26
N TRP A 43 1.52 11.00 8.88
CA TRP A 43 1.47 12.46 8.76
C TRP A 43 0.42 12.90 7.73
N LEU A 44 0.41 12.28 6.54
CA LEU A 44 -0.55 12.57 5.46
C LEU A 44 -2.00 12.36 5.90
N ASN A 45 -2.30 11.25 6.57
CA ASN A 45 -3.66 10.92 7.04
C ASN A 45 -4.23 11.91 8.08
N ASN A 46 -3.38 12.77 8.64
CA ASN A 46 -3.78 13.80 9.63
C ASN A 46 -3.78 15.22 9.06
N GLN A 47 -3.45 15.41 7.79
CA GLN A 47 -3.49 16.74 7.18
C GLN A 47 -4.91 17.14 6.80
N GLN A 48 -5.13 18.45 6.64
CA GLN A 48 -6.33 18.93 5.96
C GLN A 48 -6.24 18.51 4.49
N HIS A 49 -7.23 17.77 4.05
CA HIS A 49 -7.37 17.34 2.66
C HIS A 49 -8.14 18.41 1.85
N PRO A 50 -7.74 18.67 0.60
CA PRO A 50 -8.48 19.58 -0.28
C PRO A 50 -9.89 19.06 -0.58
N ASP A 51 -10.78 19.97 -0.97
CA ASP A 51 -12.14 19.63 -1.40
C ASP A 51 -12.12 19.15 -2.85
N ILE A 52 -11.81 17.86 -3.02
CA ILE A 52 -11.79 17.15 -4.31
C ILE A 52 -12.52 15.83 -4.16
N GLU A 53 -12.83 15.20 -5.29
CA GLU A 53 -13.40 13.87 -5.28
C GLU A 53 -12.36 12.83 -4.85
N TYR A 54 -12.73 12.02 -3.85
CA TYR A 54 -11.95 10.90 -3.35
C TYR A 54 -12.61 9.60 -3.79
N ILE A 55 -11.85 8.74 -4.46
CA ILE A 55 -12.34 7.44 -4.92
C ILE A 55 -11.39 6.35 -4.46
N SER A 56 -11.92 5.37 -3.74
CA SER A 56 -11.22 4.15 -3.33
C SER A 56 -11.68 2.99 -4.20
N ILE A 57 -10.74 2.41 -4.96
CA ILE A 57 -10.95 1.14 -5.66
C ILE A 57 -10.44 0.03 -4.75
N VAL A 58 -11.35 -0.66 -4.08
CA VAL A 58 -11.04 -1.71 -3.11
C VAL A 58 -11.04 -3.06 -3.79
N ARG A 59 -9.91 -3.77 -3.72
CA ARG A 59 -9.74 -5.12 -4.24
C ARG A 59 -10.41 -6.15 -3.34
N SER A 60 -11.16 -7.04 -3.97
CA SER A 60 -11.76 -8.23 -3.38
C SER A 60 -11.14 -9.45 -4.07
N GLY A 61 -9.90 -9.77 -3.69
CA GLY A 61 -9.10 -10.85 -4.25
C GLY A 61 -9.70 -12.22 -3.91
N SER A 62 -10.66 -12.65 -4.72
CA SER A 62 -11.42 -13.91 -4.58
C SER A 62 -12.37 -13.97 -3.38
N TYR A 63 -13.46 -14.72 -3.52
CA TYR A 63 -14.59 -14.88 -2.58
C TYR A 63 -14.19 -15.19 -1.11
N ASN A 64 -12.94 -15.57 -0.85
CA ASN A 64 -12.46 -16.03 0.47
C ASN A 64 -11.48 -15.06 1.17
N PHE A 65 -11.01 -13.99 0.51
CA PHE A 65 -10.08 -13.04 1.14
C PHE A 65 -10.59 -11.60 1.02
N VAL A 66 -10.49 -10.86 2.12
CA VAL A 66 -10.87 -9.45 2.19
C VAL A 66 -9.63 -8.60 1.85
N GLY A 67 -9.57 -8.01 0.65
CA GLY A 67 -8.38 -7.30 0.14
C GLY A 67 -7.70 -8.03 -1.02
N ASP A 68 -6.45 -7.67 -1.34
CA ASP A 68 -5.58 -8.46 -2.22
C ASP A 68 -4.45 -9.14 -1.44
N LEU A 69 -3.55 -9.85 -2.13
CA LEU A 69 -2.45 -10.60 -1.52
C LEU A 69 -1.37 -9.71 -0.87
N LEU A 70 -1.33 -8.41 -1.18
CA LEU A 70 -0.32 -7.45 -0.72
C LEU A 70 -0.89 -6.42 0.23
N VAL A 71 -2.10 -5.92 -0.01
CA VAL A 71 -2.72 -4.84 0.74
C VAL A 71 -4.12 -5.26 1.21
N PRO A 72 -4.41 -5.21 2.52
CA PRO A 72 -5.73 -5.56 3.04
C PRO A 72 -6.78 -4.50 2.66
N SER A 73 -8.04 -4.91 2.52
CA SER A 73 -9.14 -4.03 2.03
C SER A 73 -9.30 -2.75 2.83
N PHE A 74 -9.22 -2.79 4.16
CA PHE A 74 -9.37 -1.62 5.02
C PHE A 74 -8.27 -0.56 4.75
N SER A 75 -7.09 -1.00 4.29
CA SER A 75 -5.99 -0.11 3.93
C SER A 75 -6.12 0.48 2.53
N GLN A 76 -7.14 0.05 1.76
CA GLN A 76 -7.45 0.56 0.42
C GLN A 76 -8.66 1.53 0.42
N ASP A 77 -9.48 1.47 1.47
CA ASP A 77 -10.65 2.34 1.66
C ASP A 77 -10.27 3.59 2.48
N MET A 78 -10.27 4.75 1.81
CA MET A 78 -9.93 6.03 2.42
C MET A 78 -10.96 6.50 3.44
N ASN A 79 -12.13 5.87 3.56
CA ASN A 79 -13.05 6.15 4.67
C ASN A 79 -12.51 5.70 6.04
N TRP A 80 -11.46 4.87 6.07
CA TRP A 80 -10.71 4.56 7.29
C TRP A 80 -9.72 5.66 7.70
N ILE A 81 -9.54 6.68 6.87
CA ILE A 81 -8.76 7.87 7.20
C ILE A 81 -9.71 8.89 7.85
N PRO A 82 -9.52 9.27 9.14
CA PRO A 82 -10.47 10.15 9.83
C PRO A 82 -10.77 11.46 9.11
N ALA A 83 -9.78 12.05 8.43
CA ALA A 83 -9.95 13.31 7.71
C ALA A 83 -10.76 13.19 6.39
N LEU A 84 -10.93 11.96 5.88
CA LEU A 84 -11.65 11.63 4.65
C LEU A 84 -12.90 10.76 4.89
N GLN A 85 -13.23 10.47 6.14
CA GLN A 85 -14.38 9.64 6.48
C GLN A 85 -15.68 10.24 5.92
N GLY A 86 -16.40 9.45 5.11
CA GLY A 86 -17.62 9.85 4.43
C GLY A 86 -17.41 10.70 3.17
N LYS A 87 -16.16 11.02 2.81
CA LYS A 87 -15.81 11.79 1.61
C LYS A 87 -15.36 10.93 0.44
N SER A 88 -14.95 9.68 0.70
CA SER A 88 -14.47 8.77 -0.35
C SER A 88 -15.60 7.89 -0.88
N GLN A 89 -15.84 7.93 -2.18
CA GLN A 89 -16.62 6.90 -2.87
C GLN A 89 -15.84 5.58 -2.84
N VAL A 90 -16.53 4.45 -2.66
CA VAL A 90 -15.92 3.11 -2.67
C VAL A 90 -16.44 2.32 -3.85
N LEU A 91 -15.52 1.86 -4.69
CA LEU A 91 -15.78 0.95 -5.81
C LEU A 91 -15.07 -0.37 -5.54
N VAL A 92 -15.79 -1.49 -5.63
CA VAL A 92 -15.20 -2.81 -5.41
C VAL A 92 -14.81 -3.44 -6.74
N SER A 93 -13.57 -3.93 -6.85
CA SER A 93 -13.10 -4.70 -8.01
C SER A 93 -12.70 -6.11 -7.57
N VAL A 94 -13.29 -7.13 -8.22
CA VAL A 94 -13.11 -8.56 -7.88
C VAL A 94 -11.91 -9.15 -8.64
N HIS A 95 -10.72 -8.60 -8.39
CA HIS A 95 -9.48 -9.01 -9.05
C HIS A 95 -8.31 -8.99 -8.06
N GLY A 96 -7.15 -9.48 -8.50
CA GLY A 96 -5.91 -9.45 -7.73
C GLY A 96 -5.33 -8.05 -7.57
N HIS A 97 -4.07 -8.00 -7.17
CA HIS A 97 -3.36 -6.74 -6.95
C HIS A 97 -3.00 -6.05 -8.28
N GLU A 98 -2.73 -6.86 -9.30
CA GLU A 98 -2.38 -6.41 -10.64
C GLU A 98 -3.49 -5.59 -11.29
N LEU A 99 -3.09 -4.60 -12.09
CA LEU A 99 -4.02 -3.94 -12.99
C LEU A 99 -4.46 -4.93 -14.06
N SER A 100 -5.77 -5.01 -14.31
CA SER A 100 -6.35 -5.90 -15.30
C SER A 100 -7.10 -5.13 -16.38
N PRO A 101 -7.30 -5.71 -17.58
CA PRO A 101 -8.16 -5.10 -18.60
C PRO A 101 -9.59 -4.83 -18.11
N ALA A 102 -10.09 -5.60 -17.13
CA ALA A 102 -11.41 -5.39 -16.55
C ALA A 102 -11.52 -4.06 -15.77
N ASP A 103 -10.39 -3.56 -15.23
CA ASP A 103 -10.34 -2.27 -14.54
C ASP A 103 -10.56 -1.09 -15.50
N SER A 104 -10.43 -1.30 -16.81
CA SER A 104 -10.67 -0.27 -17.84
C SER A 104 -12.08 0.29 -17.73
N PHE A 105 -13.08 -0.54 -17.43
CA PHE A 105 -14.46 -0.06 -17.27
C PHE A 105 -14.59 0.85 -16.05
N ILE A 106 -13.91 0.55 -14.94
CA ILE A 106 -13.92 1.43 -13.75
C ILE A 106 -13.27 2.75 -14.10
N LEU A 107 -12.06 2.73 -14.69
CA LEU A 107 -11.32 3.93 -15.03
C LEU A 107 -12.06 4.83 -16.05
N LEU A 108 -12.68 4.23 -17.08
CA LEU A 108 -13.43 4.98 -18.10
C LEU A 108 -14.71 5.62 -17.55
N ASN A 109 -15.27 5.14 -16.44
CA ASN A 109 -16.43 5.77 -15.80
C ASN A 109 -16.04 6.89 -14.82
N LEU A 110 -14.74 7.04 -14.51
CA LEU A 110 -14.22 8.06 -13.59
C LEU A 110 -13.58 9.26 -14.29
N LEU A 111 -13.31 9.16 -15.60
CA LEU A 111 -12.68 10.18 -16.44
C LEU A 111 -13.70 10.86 -17.35
#